data_AF-A0A9E2V9N5-F1
#
_entry.id   AF-A0A9E2V9N5-F1
#
_cell.length_a   1.000
_cell.length_b   1.000
_cell.length_c   1.000
_cell.angle_alpha   90.00
_cell.angle_beta   90.00
_cell.angle_gamma   90.00
#
_symmetry.space_group_name_H-M   'P 1'
#
loop_
_entity.id
_entity.type
_entity.pdbx_description
1 polymer ?
#
loop_
_entity_poly.entity_id
_entity_poly.type
_entity_poly.pdbx_seq_one_letter_code
_entity_poly.pdbx_strand_id
1 'polypeptide(L)'
;MADFINKIAKFLIPWFFSHGLKIIAILFVAYLIKKFASGFIEKIIRKVVVSNHFLSKEAEKKREDTLIRIVSGAISVVIWLIAGLMIFQELGIAIGPLLAAAGIAGLAFGFGGQYLIRDLISGLFIIFENQYRVGDVV
;
A
#
# COMPACT_ATOMS: atom_id res chain seq x y z
N MET A 1 -11.72 -39.89 23.21
CA MET A 1 -10.70 -38.84 23.04
C MET A 1 -9.87 -39.05 21.78
N ALA A 2 -9.39 -40.27 21.50
CA ALA A 2 -8.67 -40.61 20.25
C ALA A 2 -9.48 -40.36 18.95
N ASP A 3 -10.79 -40.62 18.95
CA ASP A 3 -11.64 -40.39 17.77
C ASP A 3 -11.83 -38.91 17.41
N PHE A 4 -11.78 -38.02 18.40
CA PHE A 4 -11.87 -36.57 18.18
C PHE A 4 -10.60 -36.04 17.51
N ILE A 5 -9.43 -36.50 17.97
CA ILE A 5 -8.13 -36.19 17.36
C ILE A 5 -8.06 -36.74 15.94
N ASN A 6 -8.54 -37.96 15.70
CA ASN A 6 -8.58 -38.55 14.35
C ASN A 6 -9.56 -37.83 13.41
N LYS A 7 -10.69 -37.33 13.90
CA LYS A 7 -11.62 -36.49 13.12
C LYS A 7 -10.99 -35.16 12.73
N ILE A 8 -10.31 -34.51 13.68
CA ILE A 8 -9.58 -33.26 13.45
C ILE A 8 -8.45 -33.48 12.46
N ALA A 9 -7.65 -34.54 12.61
CA ALA A 9 -6.56 -34.87 11.70
C ALA A 9 -7.05 -35.15 10.28
N LYS A 10 -8.15 -35.89 10.10
CA LYS A 10 -8.74 -36.16 8.78
C LYS A 10 -9.32 -34.91 8.11
N PHE A 11 -9.70 -33.89 8.87
CA PHE A 11 -10.18 -32.62 8.32
C PHE A 11 -9.05 -31.63 8.06
N LEU A 12 -8.08 -31.53 8.98
CA LEU A 12 -6.96 -30.60 8.91
C LEU A 12 -5.89 -31.01 7.92
N ILE A 13 -5.58 -32.31 7.76
CA ILE A 13 -4.51 -32.76 6.86
C ILE A 13 -4.83 -32.41 5.40
N PRO A 14 -6.00 -32.75 4.83
CA PRO A 14 -6.33 -32.39 3.45
C PRO A 14 -6.46 -30.87 3.27
N TRP A 15 -7.00 -30.18 4.27
CA TRP A 15 -7.15 -28.73 4.26
C TRP A 15 -5.79 -28.02 4.28
N PHE A 16 -4.84 -28.47 5.11
CA PHE A 16 -3.48 -27.94 5.19
C PHE A 16 -2.72 -28.11 3.87
N PHE A 17 -2.82 -29.27 3.22
CA PHE A 17 -2.17 -29.49 1.94
C PHE A 17 -2.79 -28.68 0.79
N SER A 18 -4.10 -28.41 0.82
CA SER A 18 -4.78 -27.66 -0.25
C SER A 18 -4.74 -26.14 -0.07
N HIS A 19 -4.88 -25.65 1.16
CA HIS A 19 -4.97 -24.22 1.48
C HIS A 19 -3.62 -23.67 1.97
N GLY A 20 -2.79 -24.49 2.62
CA GLY A 20 -1.47 -24.08 3.11
C GLY A 20 -0.53 -23.67 1.97
N LEU A 21 -0.53 -24.41 0.86
CA LEU A 21 0.23 -24.05 -0.35
C LEU A 21 -0.19 -22.70 -0.92
N LYS A 22 -1.49 -22.41 -0.95
CA LYS A 22 -2.00 -21.11 -1.42
C LYS A 22 -1.64 -19.98 -0.47
N ILE A 23 -1.74 -20.19 0.84
CA ILE A 23 -1.32 -19.19 1.85
C ILE A 23 0.16 -18.85 1.68
N ILE A 24 1.02 -19.86 1.50
CA ILE A 24 2.44 -19.65 1.21
C ILE A 24 2.63 -18.89 -0.10
N ALA A 25 1.88 -19.24 -1.15
CA ALA A 25 1.93 -18.52 -2.41
C ALA A 25 1.49 -17.05 -2.28
N ILE A 26 0.41 -16.77 -1.54
CA ILE A 26 -0.06 -15.40 -1.25
C ILE A 26 1.02 -14.60 -0.51
N LEU A 27 1.62 -15.17 0.54
CA LEU A 27 2.70 -14.53 1.29
C LEU A 27 3.92 -14.27 0.40
N PHE A 28 4.29 -15.24 -0.44
CA PHE A 28 5.41 -15.12 -1.36
C PHE A 28 5.17 -14.01 -2.39
N VAL A 29 4.00 -13.98 -3.02
CA VAL A 29 3.60 -12.93 -3.97
C VAL A 29 3.54 -11.56 -3.29
N ALA A 30 2.92 -11.46 -2.11
CA ALA A 30 2.85 -10.21 -1.35
C ALA A 30 4.25 -9.70 -0.99
N TYR A 31 5.14 -10.59 -0.55
CA TYR A 31 6.54 -10.25 -0.28
C TYR A 31 7.27 -9.76 -1.54
N LEU A 32 7.10 -10.45 -2.68
CA LEU A 32 7.69 -10.03 -3.95
C LEU A 32 7.18 -8.65 -4.37
N ILE A 33 5.87 -8.45 -4.40
CA ILE A 33 5.26 -7.15 -4.74
C ILE A 33 5.80 -6.06 -3.81
N LYS A 34 5.84 -6.30 -2.49
CA LYS A 34 6.39 -5.35 -1.52
C LYS A 34 7.85 -5.03 -1.81
N LYS A 35 8.67 -6.04 -2.08
CA LYS A 35 10.10 -5.88 -2.38
C LYS A 35 10.32 -5.05 -3.64
N PHE A 36 9.58 -5.35 -4.72
CA PHE A 36 9.63 -4.58 -5.96
C PHE A 36 9.12 -3.15 -5.78
N ALA A 37 7.98 -2.97 -5.11
CA ALA A 37 7.40 -1.66 -4.86
C ALA A 37 8.34 -0.77 -4.05
N SER A 38 8.86 -1.25 -2.91
CA SER A 38 9.82 -0.48 -2.10
C SER A 38 11.06 -0.08 -2.90
N GLY A 39 11.61 -1.00 -3.71
CA GLY A 39 12.77 -0.70 -4.55
C GLY A 39 12.48 0.33 -5.65
N PHE A 40 11.28 0.31 -6.23
CA PHE A 40 10.86 1.27 -7.25
C PHE A 40 10.59 2.66 -6.65
N ILE A 41 9.92 2.71 -5.50
CA ILE A 41 9.66 3.95 -4.75
C ILE A 41 10.96 4.64 -4.39
N GLU A 42 11.93 3.90 -3.86
CA GLU A 42 13.25 4.46 -3.55
C GLU A 42 13.91 5.09 -4.79
N LYS A 43 13.89 4.38 -5.93
CA LYS A 43 14.45 4.91 -7.18
C LYS A 43 13.74 6.17 -7.68
N ILE A 44 12.41 6.23 -7.58
CA ILE A 44 11.64 7.42 -8.00
C ILE A 44 11.94 8.60 -7.08
N ILE A 45 11.84 8.41 -5.77
CA ILE A 45 11.96 9.52 -4.82
C ILE A 45 13.36 10.13 -4.90
N ARG A 46 14.42 9.31 -4.94
CA ARG A 46 15.80 9.80 -5.10
C ARG A 46 16.06 10.50 -6.43
N LYS A 47 15.21 10.29 -7.44
CA LYS A 47 15.32 10.96 -8.75
C LYS A 47 14.45 12.23 -8.84
N VAL A 48 13.28 12.24 -8.20
CA VAL A 48 12.28 13.32 -8.29
C VAL A 48 12.53 14.41 -7.26
N VAL A 49 13.10 14.08 -6.10
CA VAL A 49 13.45 15.08 -5.09
C VAL A 49 14.65 15.87 -5.60
N VAL A 50 14.38 17.07 -6.11
CA VAL A 50 15.39 18.00 -6.64
C VAL A 50 16.31 18.44 -5.50
N SER A 51 17.63 18.30 -5.74
CA SER A 51 18.65 18.85 -4.85
C SER A 51 18.48 20.36 -4.77
N ASN A 52 18.33 20.86 -3.55
CA ASN A 52 18.16 22.27 -3.29
C ASN A 52 19.54 22.83 -2.98
N HIS A 53 20.06 23.72 -3.84
CA HIS A 53 21.42 24.26 -3.75
C HIS A 53 21.77 24.92 -2.39
N PHE A 54 20.75 25.24 -1.58
CA PHE A 54 20.87 25.85 -0.26
C PHE A 54 20.89 24.85 0.92
N LEU A 55 20.66 23.55 0.68
CA LEU A 55 20.64 22.51 1.71
C LEU A 55 21.95 21.72 1.72
N SER A 56 22.37 21.27 2.90
CA SER A 56 23.48 20.31 2.99
C SER A 56 23.05 18.97 2.39
N LYS A 57 23.99 18.23 1.79
CA LYS A 57 23.73 16.88 1.23
C LYS A 57 23.11 15.93 2.25
N GLU A 58 23.42 16.11 3.54
CA GLU A 58 22.83 15.34 4.63
C GLU A 58 21.35 15.66 4.87
N ALA A 59 20.97 16.94 4.79
CA ALA A 59 19.58 17.37 4.95
C ALA A 59 18.69 16.87 3.80
N GLU A 60 19.22 16.89 2.57
CA GLU A 60 18.53 16.34 1.39
C GLU A 60 18.29 14.84 1.54
N LYS A 61 19.33 14.08 1.91
CA LYS A 61 19.22 12.64 2.12
C LYS A 61 18.21 12.29 3.22
N LYS A 62 18.20 13.02 4.33
CA LYS A 62 17.19 12.85 5.40
C LYS A 62 15.78 13.06 4.87
N ARG A 63 15.56 14.09 4.04
CA ARG A 63 14.25 14.37 3.43
C ARG A 63 13.82 13.24 2.50
N GLU A 64 14.72 12.76 1.62
CA GLU A 64 14.46 11.60 0.76
C GLU A 64 14.09 10.37 1.59
N ASP A 65 14.89 10.03 2.59
CA ASP A 65 14.69 8.84 3.41
C ASP A 65 13.35 8.91 4.18
N THR A 66 12.95 10.09 4.65
CA THR A 66 11.62 10.31 5.24
C THR A 66 10.50 10.06 4.24
N LEU A 67 10.60 10.62 3.02
CA LEU A 67 9.60 10.41 1.97
C LEU A 67 9.53 8.93 1.56
N ILE A 68 10.67 8.27 1.39
CA ILE A 68 10.75 6.83 1.09
C ILE A 68 10.05 6.04 2.19
N ARG A 69 10.31 6.35 3.46
CA ARG A 69 9.70 5.65 4.60
C ARG A 69 8.17 5.84 4.62
N ILE A 70 7.68 7.07 4.41
CA ILE A 70 6.24 7.36 4.43
C ILE A 70 5.53 6.63 3.28
N VAL A 71 6.02 6.79 2.05
CA VAL A 71 5.38 6.22 0.85
C VAL A 71 5.48 4.69 0.83
N SER A 72 6.66 4.15 1.10
CA SER A 72 6.86 2.68 1.16
C SER A 72 6.10 2.05 2.31
N GLY A 73 5.98 2.75 3.45
CA GLY A 73 5.18 2.33 4.58
C GLY A 73 3.70 2.23 4.24
N ALA A 74 3.13 3.29 3.64
CA ALA A 74 1.73 3.31 3.21
C ALA A 74 1.41 2.16 2.23
N ILE A 75 2.25 1.97 1.21
CA ILE A 75 2.08 0.88 0.24
C ILE A 75 2.23 -0.49 0.92
N SER A 76 3.17 -0.64 1.85
CA SER A 76 3.34 -1.89 2.60
C SER A 76 2.10 -2.23 3.42
N VAL A 77 1.44 -1.24 4.05
CA VAL A 77 0.19 -1.45 4.81
C VAL A 77 -0.91 -1.97 3.90
N VAL A 78 -1.09 -1.36 2.71
CA VAL A 78 -2.10 -1.79 1.74
C VAL A 78 -1.85 -3.22 1.26
N ILE A 79 -0.60 -3.55 0.91
CA ILE A 79 -0.22 -4.89 0.44
C ILE A 79 -0.55 -5.95 1.52
N TRP A 80 -0.14 -5.71 2.76
CA TRP A 80 -0.37 -6.66 3.85
C TRP A 80 -1.85 -6.77 4.22
N LEU A 81 -2.61 -5.68 4.14
CA LEU A 81 -4.05 -5.70 4.35
C LEU A 81 -4.74 -6.60 3.32
N ILE A 82 -4.42 -6.44 2.03
CA ILE A 82 -4.97 -7.28 0.95
C ILE A 82 -4.55 -8.74 1.13
N ALA A 83 -3.26 -9.00 1.38
CA ALA A 83 -2.76 -10.35 1.61
C ALA A 83 -3.45 -11.02 2.82
N GLY A 84 -3.66 -10.28 3.91
CA GLY A 84 -4.37 -10.75 5.09
C GLY A 84 -5.82 -11.13 4.80
N LEU A 85 -6.55 -10.31 4.03
CA LEU A 85 -7.90 -10.62 3.59
C LEU A 85 -7.95 -11.88 2.72
N MET A 86 -7.01 -12.04 1.79
CA MET A 86 -6.92 -13.25 0.96
C MET A 86 -6.63 -14.50 1.79
N ILE A 87 -5.77 -14.39 2.81
CA ILE A 87 -5.49 -15.49 3.73
C ILE A 87 -6.77 -15.85 4.52
N PHE A 88 -7.50 -14.87 5.05
CA PHE A 88 -8.75 -15.12 5.76
C PHE A 88 -9.80 -15.82 4.90
N GLN A 89 -9.86 -15.51 3.60
CA GLN A 89 -10.72 -16.22 2.66
C GLN A 89 -10.36 -17.71 2.55
N GLU A 90 -9.08 -18.05 2.48
CA GLU A 90 -8.62 -19.45 2.45
C GLU A 90 -8.84 -20.16 3.80
N LEU A 91 -8.92 -19.42 4.90
CA LEU A 91 -9.34 -19.95 6.22
C LEU A 91 -10.86 -20.18 6.33
N GLY A 92 -11.64 -19.87 5.28
CA GLY A 92 -13.10 -19.99 5.30
C GLY A 92 -13.79 -18.88 6.11
N ILE A 93 -13.07 -17.80 6.47
CA ILE A 93 -13.65 -16.64 7.13
C ILE A 93 -14.38 -15.79 6.09
N ALA A 94 -15.60 -15.37 6.39
CA ALA A 94 -16.35 -14.46 5.54
C ALA A 94 -15.68 -13.08 5.50
N ILE A 95 -15.03 -12.76 4.38
CA ILE A 95 -14.33 -11.48 4.19
C ILE A 95 -15.26 -10.31 3.87
N GLY A 96 -16.54 -10.56 3.54
CA GLY A 96 -17.51 -9.51 3.17
C GLY A 96 -17.63 -8.39 4.21
N PRO A 97 -17.87 -8.69 5.50
CA PRO A 97 -17.89 -7.68 6.56
C PRO A 97 -16.57 -6.93 6.73
N LEU A 98 -15.43 -7.63 6.59
CA LEU A 98 -14.10 -7.02 6.69
C LEU A 98 -13.82 -6.07 5.53
N LEU A 99 -14.19 -6.47 4.31
CA LEU A 99 -14.10 -5.64 3.11
C LEU A 99 -15.01 -4.42 3.22
N ALA A 100 -16.24 -4.57 3.74
CA ALA A 100 -17.14 -3.45 3.98
C ALA A 100 -16.54 -2.45 4.98
N ALA A 101 -15.98 -2.94 6.10
CA ALA A 101 -15.32 -2.09 7.09
C ALA A 101 -14.07 -1.39 6.51
N ALA A 102 -13.22 -2.13 5.77
CA ALA A 102 -12.06 -1.58 5.09
C ALA A 102 -12.46 -0.53 4.03
N GLY A 103 -13.59 -0.74 3.35
CA GLY A 103 -14.18 0.22 2.41
C GLY A 103 -14.59 1.52 3.10
N ILE A 104 -15.34 1.45 4.20
CA ILE A 104 -15.75 2.63 4.98
C ILE A 104 -14.53 3.36 5.54
N ALA A 105 -13.55 2.64 6.09
CA ALA A 105 -12.29 3.22 6.55
C ALA A 105 -11.55 3.91 5.39
N GLY A 106 -11.49 3.27 4.22
CA GLY A 106 -10.90 3.84 3.01
C GLY A 106 -11.58 5.14 2.56
N LEU A 107 -12.92 5.21 2.64
CA LEU A 107 -13.67 6.45 2.38
C LEU A 107 -13.30 7.55 3.37
N ALA A 108 -13.20 7.24 4.66
CA ALA A 108 -12.78 8.21 5.68
C ALA A 108 -11.36 8.76 5.42
N PHE A 109 -10.41 7.88 5.08
CA PHE A 109 -9.07 8.29 4.65
C PHE A 109 -9.12 9.14 3.36
N GLY A 110 -9.95 8.78 2.40
CA GLY A 110 -10.17 9.53 1.16
C GLY A 110 -10.69 10.95 1.40
N PHE A 111 -11.66 11.10 2.31
CA PHE A 111 -12.15 12.42 2.72
C PHE A 111 -11.09 13.25 3.46
N GLY A 112 -10.21 12.60 4.24
CA GLY A 112 -9.07 13.29 4.86
C GLY A 112 -8.08 13.88 3.84
N GLY A 113 -7.94 13.23 2.68
CA GLY A 113 -7.11 13.71 1.56
C GLY A 113 -7.84 14.59 0.54
N GLN A 114 -9.12 14.91 0.75
CA GLN A 114 -9.96 15.56 -0.27
C GLN A 114 -9.41 16.92 -0.73
N TYR A 115 -8.86 17.73 0.20
CA TYR A 115 -8.27 19.02 -0.15
C TYR A 115 -7.00 18.86 -1.00
N LEU A 116 -6.13 17.90 -0.68
CA LEU A 116 -4.94 17.61 -1.49
C LEU A 116 -5.31 17.27 -2.94
N ILE A 117 -6.37 16.48 -3.13
CA ILE A 117 -6.86 16.12 -4.46
C ILE A 117 -7.39 17.36 -5.18
N ARG A 118 -8.14 18.23 -4.48
CA ARG A 118 -8.65 19.49 -5.05
C ARG A 118 -7.53 20.41 -5.49
N ASP A 119 -6.47 20.54 -4.69
CA ASP A 119 -5.33 21.40 -4.98
C ASP A 119 -4.54 20.87 -6.19
N LEU A 120 -4.34 19.55 -6.26
CA LEU A 120 -3.69 18.91 -7.40
C LEU A 120 -4.47 19.14 -8.69
N ILE A 121 -5.78 18.92 -8.68
CA ILE A 121 -6.64 19.10 -9.86
C ILE A 121 -6.64 20.58 -10.27
N SER A 122 -6.82 21.50 -9.33
CA SER A 122 -6.78 22.95 -9.60
C SER A 122 -5.46 23.37 -10.23
N GLY A 123 -4.33 22.90 -9.68
CA GLY A 123 -3.01 23.18 -10.23
C GLY A 123 -2.83 22.64 -11.65
N LEU A 124 -3.33 21.43 -11.94
CA LEU A 124 -3.31 20.86 -13.28
C LEU A 124 -4.13 21.70 -14.27
N PHE A 125 -5.32 22.16 -13.89
CA PHE A 125 -6.16 23.01 -14.75
C PHE A 125 -5.52 24.36 -15.03
N ILE A 126 -4.87 24.99 -14.04
CA ILE A 126 -4.14 26.24 -14.25
C ILE A 126 -3.09 26.09 -15.36
N ILE A 127 -2.32 24.99 -15.32
CA ILE A 127 -1.27 24.71 -16.31
C ILE A 127 -1.90 24.36 -17.67
N PHE A 128 -2.90 23.48 -17.68
CA PHE A 128 -3.53 22.97 -18.90
C PHE A 128 -4.25 24.06 -19.69
N GLU A 129 -4.93 24.96 -18.98
CA GLU A 129 -5.65 26.09 -19.58
C GLU A 129 -4.76 27.34 -19.77
N ASN A 130 -3.49 27.29 -19.36
CA ASN A 130 -2.57 28.44 -19.36
C ASN A 130 -3.19 29.69 -18.69
N GLN A 131 -3.94 29.52 -17.60
CA GLN A 131 -4.61 30.63 -16.89
C GLN A 131 -3.59 31.65 -16.34
N TYR A 132 -2.43 31.16 -15.91
CA TYR A 132 -1.28 31.97 -15.52
C TYR A 132 -0.01 31.38 -16.12
N ARG A 133 0.85 32.22 -16.70
CA ARG A 133 2.13 31.81 -17.28
C ARG A 133 3.29 32.22 -16.39
N VAL A 134 4.42 31.53 -16.56
CA VAL A 134 5.66 31.84 -15.83
C VAL A 134 6.12 33.25 -16.21
N GLY A 135 6.06 34.17 -15.25
CA GLY A 135 6.42 35.58 -15.43
C GLY A 135 5.24 36.56 -15.44
N ASP A 136 4.00 36.06 -15.38
CA ASP A 136 2.82 36.93 -15.27
C ASP A 136 2.77 37.59 -13.89
N VAL A 137 2.52 38.90 -13.87
CA VAL A 137 2.23 39.65 -12.65
C VAL A 137 0.72 39.56 -12.40
N VAL A 138 0.35 39.03 -11.25
CA VAL A 138 -1.04 38.76 -10.85
C VAL A 138 -1.48 39.71 -9.75
#